data_AF-X6PED5-F1
#
_entry.id   AF-X6PED5-F1
#
_cell.length_a   1.000
_cell.length_b   1.000
_cell.length_c   1.000
_cell.angle_alpha   90.00
_cell.angle_beta   90.00
_cell.angle_gamma   90.00
#
_symmetry.space_group_name_H-M   'P 1'
#
loop_
_entity.id
_entity.type
_entity.pdbx_description
1 polymer ?
#
loop_
_entity_poly.entity_id
_entity_poly.type
_entity_poly.pdbx_seq_one_letter_code
_entity_poly.pdbx_strand_id
1 'polypeptide(L)'
;MEEEKSKDKAKLDLKSITEQQICFDKNWILQSNKQESIRNFICLICKQVANNPMEINCTQHENIDEPLIVGENCLNQFLNQNPNSCPVEPHENCLYSQNRMAKRYINELDVICPRQFQQEQQQLQMSTQQGHEEGETPGIVTCNFKGEVKHVNDHLEHSCCLQMVRCWFKSFGCNHKCLKFAIDDHLTSNMKLHFDLVIKSFDALQQDIRQYKEEINKLNLENETFKMKSKKDEKISHLKQQLDQYQKDNIKLISAQACYILFLFSFHSKI
;
A
#
# COMPACT_ATOMS: atom_id res chain seq x y z
N MET A 1 26.84 5.83 3.46
CA MET A 1 25.98 6.48 4.46
C MET A 1 25.40 7.72 3.79
N GLU A 2 24.46 7.54 2.85
CA GLU A 2 23.76 8.65 2.15
C GLU A 2 22.63 8.10 1.26
N GLU A 3 21.80 7.18 1.78
CA GLU A 3 20.73 6.55 0.98
C GLU A 3 19.33 6.57 1.64
N GLU A 4 19.10 7.47 2.61
CA GLU A 4 17.79 7.57 3.27
C GLU A 4 17.00 8.87 2.99
N LYS A 5 17.52 9.85 2.24
CA LYS A 5 16.84 11.14 2.06
C LYS A 5 15.83 11.24 0.90
N SER A 6 15.69 10.23 0.03
CA SER A 6 14.84 10.35 -1.17
C SER A 6 13.47 9.63 -1.11
N LYS A 7 13.21 8.82 -0.08
CA LYS A 7 11.95 8.06 0.03
C LYS A 7 10.77 8.87 0.57
N ASP A 8 11.01 9.99 1.26
CA ASP A 8 9.95 10.79 1.89
C ASP A 8 9.23 11.76 0.93
N LYS A 9 9.88 12.22 -0.15
CA LYS A 9 9.24 13.16 -1.09
C LYS A 9 8.15 12.52 -1.95
N ALA A 10 8.24 11.23 -2.26
CA ALA A 10 7.28 10.54 -3.13
C ALA A 10 6.00 10.07 -2.40
N LYS A 11 5.94 10.21 -1.07
CA LYS A 11 4.75 9.93 -0.24
C LYS A 11 3.89 11.18 -0.02
N LEU A 12 4.39 12.36 -0.40
CA LEU A 12 3.68 13.64 -0.28
C LEU A 12 2.57 13.81 -1.33
N ASP A 13 2.73 13.26 -2.54
CA ASP A 13 1.79 13.52 -3.65
C ASP A 13 0.41 12.85 -3.56
N LEU A 14 0.21 11.87 -2.66
CA LEU A 14 -1.10 11.21 -2.50
C LEU A 14 -1.86 11.65 -1.24
N LYS A 15 -1.13 12.21 -0.26
CA LYS A 15 -1.69 12.59 1.05
C LYS A 15 -1.93 14.10 1.23
N SER A 16 -1.33 14.92 0.37
CA SER A 16 -1.13 16.34 0.64
C SER A 16 -2.32 17.26 0.34
N ILE A 17 -3.35 16.83 -0.38
CA ILE A 17 -4.48 17.74 -0.70
C ILE A 17 -5.78 17.31 0.01
N THR A 18 -6.00 16.02 0.24
CA THR A 18 -7.30 15.52 0.69
C THR A 18 -7.28 14.61 1.93
N GLU A 19 -6.12 14.17 2.44
CA GLU A 19 -6.02 13.27 3.61
C GLU A 19 -5.54 13.95 4.90
N GLN A 20 -5.22 15.25 4.86
CA GLN A 20 -4.93 16.07 6.05
C GLN A 20 -5.98 17.17 6.28
N GLN A 21 -7.15 17.02 5.65
CA GLN A 21 -8.22 18.01 5.48
C GLN A 21 -8.20 19.19 6.46
N ILE A 22 -7.43 20.20 6.09
CA ILE A 22 -7.49 21.56 6.60
C ILE A 22 -8.75 22.20 6.00
N CYS A 23 -9.16 23.35 6.53
CA CYS A 23 -10.13 24.24 5.88
C CYS A 23 -9.72 24.56 4.43
N PHE A 24 -10.69 24.82 3.56
CA PHE A 24 -10.47 25.08 2.14
C PHE A 24 -9.85 26.46 1.92
N ASP A 25 -8.84 26.54 1.04
CA ASP A 25 -8.22 27.79 0.64
C ASP A 25 -9.27 28.79 0.15
N LYS A 26 -9.36 29.93 0.84
CA LYS A 26 -10.32 30.98 0.55
C LYS A 26 -10.17 31.53 -0.87
N ASN A 27 -8.94 31.73 -1.34
CA ASN A 27 -8.66 32.26 -2.67
C ASN A 27 -9.07 31.28 -3.77
N TRP A 28 -8.95 29.98 -3.50
CA TRP A 28 -9.44 28.93 -4.40
C TRP A 28 -10.96 28.99 -4.54
N ILE A 29 -11.68 29.06 -3.42
CA ILE A 29 -13.15 29.18 -3.42
C ILE A 29 -13.59 30.47 -4.12
N LEU A 30 -12.89 31.59 -3.90
CA LEU A 30 -13.22 32.88 -4.49
C LEU A 30 -12.98 32.97 -6.01
N GLN A 31 -12.31 32.01 -6.63
CA GLN A 31 -12.19 31.98 -8.09
C GLN A 31 -13.55 31.88 -8.78
N SER A 32 -14.51 31.21 -8.14
CA SER A 32 -15.83 30.93 -8.71
C SER A 32 -16.99 31.50 -7.88
N ASN A 33 -16.72 32.08 -6.70
CA ASN A 33 -17.73 32.56 -5.78
C ASN A 33 -17.46 34.00 -5.32
N LYS A 34 -18.51 34.68 -4.86
CA LYS A 34 -18.39 36.02 -4.27
C LYS A 34 -17.96 35.94 -2.81
N GLN A 35 -17.30 36.99 -2.32
CA GLN A 35 -16.84 37.10 -0.94
C GLN A 35 -17.99 37.04 0.08
N GLU A 36 -19.14 37.60 -0.27
CA GLU A 36 -20.34 37.59 0.58
C GLU A 36 -20.89 36.17 0.77
N SER A 37 -20.77 35.30 -0.25
CA SER A 37 -21.26 33.93 -0.21
C SER A 37 -20.51 33.04 0.79
N ILE A 38 -19.30 33.43 1.19
CA ILE A 38 -18.43 32.63 2.07
C ILE A 38 -18.16 33.28 3.42
N ARG A 39 -18.57 34.55 3.62
CA ARG A 39 -18.24 35.35 4.82
C ARG A 39 -18.60 34.63 6.12
N ASN A 40 -19.76 33.98 6.15
CA ASN A 40 -20.28 33.31 7.34
C ASN A 40 -19.69 31.91 7.58
N PHE A 41 -18.79 31.46 6.71
CA PHE A 41 -18.19 30.13 6.74
C PHE A 41 -16.68 30.17 6.92
N ILE A 42 -16.11 31.33 7.28
CA ILE A 42 -14.68 31.47 7.53
C ILE A 42 -14.34 30.90 8.90
N CYS A 43 -13.39 29.96 8.93
CA CYS A 43 -12.86 29.41 10.17
C CYS A 43 -12.15 30.48 11.00
N LEU A 44 -12.56 30.66 12.25
CA LEU A 44 -11.95 31.64 13.17
C LEU A 44 -10.47 31.38 13.45
N ILE A 45 -10.01 30.13 13.35
CA ILE A 45 -8.62 29.74 13.68
C ILE A 45 -7.68 30.01 12.51
N CYS A 46 -7.93 29.40 11.35
CA CYS A 46 -7.01 29.49 10.19
C CYS A 46 -7.38 30.56 9.16
N LYS A 47 -8.54 31.22 9.32
CA LYS A 47 -9.08 32.26 8.43
C LYS A 47 -9.36 31.81 6.98
N GLN A 48 -9.45 30.49 6.77
CA GLN A 48 -9.85 29.84 5.52
C GLN A 48 -11.33 29.44 5.54
N VAL A 49 -11.91 28.95 4.44
CA VAL A 49 -13.30 28.47 4.42
C VAL A 49 -13.40 27.14 5.17
N ALA A 50 -14.25 27.07 6.18
CA ALA A 50 -14.32 25.93 7.10
C ALA A 50 -14.63 24.62 6.35
N ASN A 51 -13.77 23.61 6.54
CA ASN A 51 -14.08 22.24 6.13
C ASN A 51 -14.61 21.48 7.35
N ASN A 52 -15.73 20.76 7.18
CA ASN A 52 -16.53 20.21 8.28
C ASN A 52 -16.76 21.26 9.39
N PRO A 53 -17.56 22.30 9.11
CA PRO A 53 -17.75 23.40 10.05
C PRO A 53 -18.39 22.95 11.36
N MET A 54 -17.77 23.37 12.45
CA MET A 54 -18.24 23.29 13.83
C MET A 54 -18.58 24.70 14.31
N GLU A 55 -19.64 24.81 15.09
CA GLU A 55 -20.12 26.05 15.66
C GLU A 55 -19.86 26.08 17.16
N ILE A 56 -19.37 27.22 17.63
CA ILE A 56 -19.11 27.48 19.05
C ILE A 56 -20.39 28.01 19.67
N ASN A 57 -20.93 27.27 20.65
CA ASN A 57 -22.22 27.55 21.30
C ASN A 57 -22.06 27.84 22.80
N CYS A 58 -20.95 28.47 23.18
CA CYS A 58 -20.65 28.84 24.56
C CYS A 58 -21.61 29.96 25.02
N THR A 59 -22.13 29.88 26.24
CA THR A 59 -23.02 30.91 26.81
C THR A 59 -22.32 32.27 26.94
N GLN A 60 -21.00 32.25 27.10
CA GLN A 60 -20.13 33.43 27.08
C GLN A 60 -20.23 34.23 25.77
N HIS A 61 -20.71 33.62 24.69
CA HIS A 61 -20.77 34.23 23.36
C HIS A 61 -22.20 34.36 22.82
N GLU A 62 -23.22 34.23 23.66
CA GLU A 62 -24.64 34.29 23.24
C GLU A 62 -25.02 35.64 22.62
N ASN A 63 -24.32 36.72 23.01
CA ASN A 63 -24.57 38.08 22.49
C ASN A 63 -23.74 38.43 21.25
N ILE A 64 -22.99 37.49 20.67
CA ILE A 64 -22.22 37.73 19.46
C ILE A 64 -23.11 37.39 18.25
N ASP A 65 -23.53 38.42 17.50
CA ASP A 65 -24.35 38.25 16.30
C ASP A 65 -23.60 37.60 15.11
N GLU A 66 -22.27 37.51 15.19
CA GLU A 66 -21.44 36.92 14.15
C GLU A 66 -21.30 35.39 14.29
N PRO A 67 -21.31 34.65 13.17
CA PRO A 67 -21.20 33.19 13.19
C PRO A 67 -19.83 32.74 13.70
N LEU A 68 -19.82 31.97 14.80
CA LEU A 68 -18.61 31.45 15.41
C LEU A 68 -18.25 30.07 14.84
N ILE A 69 -17.80 30.07 13.58
CA ILE A 69 -17.49 28.85 12.84
C ILE A 69 -16.00 28.52 12.89
N VAL A 70 -15.69 27.25 13.13
CA VAL A 70 -14.34 26.69 13.03
C VAL A 70 -14.35 25.41 12.22
N GLY A 71 -13.29 25.09 11.49
CA GLY A 71 -13.15 23.76 10.90
C GLY A 71 -12.88 22.72 11.98
N GLU A 72 -13.52 21.55 11.89
CA GLU A 72 -13.38 20.45 12.86
C GLU A 72 -11.91 20.09 13.15
N ASN A 73 -11.09 19.95 12.11
CA ASN A 73 -9.68 19.62 12.28
C ASN A 73 -8.89 20.76 12.95
N CYS A 74 -9.17 22.02 12.59
CA CYS A 74 -8.55 23.17 13.25
C CYS A 74 -8.93 23.24 14.74
N LEU A 75 -10.19 22.96 15.07
CA LEU A 75 -10.66 22.89 16.45
C LEU A 75 -9.94 21.78 17.23
N ASN A 76 -9.87 20.57 16.68
CA ASN A 76 -9.18 19.46 17.32
C ASN A 76 -7.69 19.76 17.57
N GLN A 77 -7.01 20.37 16.59
CA GLN A 77 -5.62 20.79 16.76
C GLN A 77 -5.46 21.87 17.84
N PHE A 78 -6.35 22.86 17.86
CA PHE A 78 -6.34 23.92 18.85
C PHE A 78 -6.53 23.38 20.26
N LEU A 79 -7.51 22.51 20.48
CA LEU A 79 -7.80 21.91 21.79
C LEU A 79 -6.67 21.02 22.30
N ASN A 80 -5.97 20.33 21.40
CA ASN A 80 -4.79 19.52 21.77
C ASN A 80 -3.62 20.37 22.29
N GLN A 81 -3.48 21.61 21.82
CA GLN A 81 -2.44 22.54 22.24
C GLN A 81 -2.88 23.43 23.42
N ASN A 82 -4.18 23.71 23.52
CA ASN A 82 -4.79 24.62 24.48
C ASN A 82 -5.96 23.89 25.18
N PRO A 83 -5.65 22.96 26.10
CA PRO A 83 -6.70 22.27 26.84
C PRO A 83 -7.54 23.30 27.61
N ASN A 84 -8.86 23.10 27.61
CA ASN A 84 -9.83 23.94 28.32
C ASN A 84 -9.87 25.42 27.91
N SER A 85 -9.54 25.75 26.66
CA SER A 85 -9.72 27.10 26.11
C SER A 85 -10.71 27.10 24.95
N CYS A 86 -11.47 28.19 24.80
CA CYS A 86 -12.25 28.46 23.59
C CYS A 86 -11.37 29.17 22.55
N PRO A 87 -11.58 28.95 21.24
CA PRO A 87 -10.93 29.71 20.16
C PRO A 87 -11.27 31.22 20.14
N VAL A 88 -12.32 31.66 20.83
CA VAL A 88 -12.74 33.07 20.91
C VAL A 88 -12.06 33.78 22.07
N GLU A 89 -12.22 33.26 23.29
CA GLU A 89 -11.60 33.79 24.50
C GLU A 89 -11.36 32.70 25.55
N PRO A 90 -10.41 32.85 26.49
CA PRO A 90 -10.12 31.80 27.48
C PRO A 90 -11.28 31.59 28.46
N HIS A 91 -11.93 30.44 28.38
CA HIS A 91 -12.88 29.94 29.38
C HIS A 91 -13.03 28.42 29.28
N GLU A 92 -13.46 27.78 30.37
CA GLU A 92 -13.67 26.33 30.42
C GLU A 92 -15.09 25.93 29.94
N ASN A 93 -15.35 24.62 29.83
CA ASN A 93 -16.66 24.04 29.51
C ASN A 93 -17.27 24.53 28.17
N CYS A 94 -16.43 24.63 27.15
CA CYS A 94 -16.85 25.06 25.81
C CYS A 94 -17.83 24.05 25.18
N LEU A 95 -18.83 24.57 24.46
CA LEU A 95 -19.80 23.77 23.71
C LEU A 95 -19.57 23.91 22.21
N TYR A 96 -19.44 22.77 21.54
CA TYR A 96 -19.24 22.70 20.10
C TYR A 96 -20.30 21.80 19.47
N SER A 97 -20.88 22.23 18.35
CA SER A 97 -21.84 21.41 17.62
C SER A 97 -21.56 21.46 16.12
N GLN A 98 -21.91 20.40 15.41
CA GLN A 98 -21.71 20.35 13.97
C GLN A 98 -22.75 21.23 13.26
N ASN A 99 -22.30 22.21 12.48
CA ASN A 99 -23.20 23.05 11.71
C ASN A 99 -23.53 22.39 10.36
N ARG A 100 -24.60 21.57 10.35
CA ARG A 100 -25.04 20.82 9.16
C ARG A 100 -25.46 21.72 8.01
N MET A 101 -26.02 22.89 8.29
CA MET A 101 -26.46 23.83 7.25
C MET A 101 -25.26 24.48 6.57
N ALA A 102 -24.31 25.01 7.35
CA ALA A 102 -23.04 25.53 6.82
C ALA A 102 -22.32 24.48 5.99
N LYS A 103 -22.26 23.23 6.46
CA LYS A 103 -21.67 22.12 5.71
C LYS A 103 -22.34 21.91 4.34
N ARG A 104 -23.68 21.96 4.26
CA ARG A 104 -24.41 21.86 2.99
C ARG A 104 -24.10 23.02 2.05
N TYR A 105 -24.14 24.25 2.54
CA TYR A 105 -23.83 25.43 1.74
C TYR A 105 -22.40 25.40 1.19
N ILE A 106 -21.42 25.08 2.04
CA ILE A 106 -20.00 24.97 1.63
C ILE A 106 -19.83 23.89 0.57
N ASN A 107 -20.53 22.75 0.73
CA ASN A 107 -20.47 21.64 -0.21
C ASN A 107 -21.04 21.98 -1.61
N GLU A 108 -21.93 22.96 -1.69
CA GLU A 108 -22.60 23.42 -2.93
C GLU A 108 -21.86 24.59 -3.60
N LEU A 109 -20.77 25.10 -3.00
CA LEU A 109 -19.95 26.14 -3.62
C LEU A 109 -19.29 25.62 -4.89
N ASP A 110 -19.39 26.38 -5.97
CA ASP A 110 -18.74 26.05 -7.23
C ASP A 110 -17.23 26.30 -7.12
N VAL A 111 -16.41 25.40 -7.64
CA VAL A 111 -14.96 25.53 -7.65
C VAL A 111 -14.37 25.03 -8.96
N ILE A 112 -13.15 25.44 -9.24
CA ILE A 112 -12.31 24.83 -10.28
C ILE A 112 -11.46 23.71 -9.67
N CYS A 113 -10.80 22.91 -10.50
CA CYS A 113 -9.85 21.91 -10.03
C CYS A 113 -8.77 22.56 -9.13
N PRO A 114 -8.54 22.08 -7.89
CA PRO A 114 -7.51 22.67 -7.02
C PRO A 114 -6.09 22.46 -7.56
N ARG A 115 -5.84 21.38 -8.32
CA ARG A 115 -4.55 21.18 -9.01
C ARG A 115 -4.34 22.22 -10.13
N GLN A 116 -5.41 22.59 -10.85
CA GLN A 116 -5.36 23.65 -11.86
C GLN A 116 -5.05 25.01 -11.21
N PHE A 117 -5.78 25.33 -10.14
CA PHE A 117 -5.58 26.57 -9.38
C PHE A 117 -4.12 26.72 -8.88
N GLN A 118 -3.54 25.63 -8.36
CA GLN A 118 -2.15 25.63 -7.91
C GLN A 118 -1.16 25.87 -9.06
N GLN A 119 -1.39 25.28 -10.23
CA GLN A 119 -0.54 25.49 -11.41
C GLN A 119 -0.59 26.95 -11.90
N GLU A 120 -1.79 27.53 -11.96
CA GLU A 120 -1.99 28.93 -12.37
C GLU A 120 -1.29 29.91 -11.42
N GLN A 121 -1.36 29.66 -10.10
CA GLN A 121 -0.62 30.47 -9.13
C GLN A 121 0.90 30.42 -9.34
N GLN A 122 1.44 29.23 -9.58
CA GLN A 122 2.88 29.07 -9.81
C GLN A 122 3.33 29.77 -11.09
N GLN A 123 2.52 29.76 -12.14
CA GLN A 123 2.81 30.46 -13.39
C GLN A 123 2.86 31.99 -13.19
N LEU A 124 1.88 32.57 -12.50
CA LEU A 124 1.87 34.02 -12.22
C LEU A 124 3.12 34.50 -11.46
N GLN A 125 3.68 33.64 -10.60
CA GLN A 125 4.92 33.92 -9.87
C GLN A 125 6.18 33.83 -10.76
N MET A 126 6.16 33.03 -11.83
CA MET A 126 7.27 32.91 -12.77
C MET A 126 7.26 34.02 -13.84
N SER A 127 6.08 34.43 -14.31
CA SER A 127 5.92 35.50 -15.31
C SER A 127 6.35 36.88 -14.79
N THR A 128 6.44 37.06 -13.48
CA THR A 128 6.94 38.30 -12.86
C THR A 128 8.47 38.40 -12.81
N GLN A 129 9.21 37.35 -13.17
CA GLN A 129 10.67 37.32 -13.13
C GLN A 129 11.37 37.23 -14.50
N GLN A 130 10.66 36.90 -15.58
CA GLN A 130 11.24 36.82 -16.92
C GLN A 130 10.38 37.56 -17.94
N GLY A 131 10.90 38.70 -18.41
CA GLY A 131 10.36 39.39 -19.57
C GLY A 131 10.47 38.53 -20.82
N HIS A 132 9.37 38.47 -21.56
CA HIS A 132 9.24 38.10 -22.98
C HIS A 132 10.38 37.28 -23.61
N GLU A 133 10.20 35.96 -23.67
CA GLU A 133 10.63 35.20 -24.83
C GLU A 133 9.41 34.45 -25.38
N GLU A 134 8.94 34.86 -26.55
CA GLU A 134 7.94 34.16 -27.38
C GLU A 134 8.56 32.87 -27.92
N GLY A 135 8.79 31.90 -27.04
CA GLY A 135 9.02 30.50 -27.38
C GLY A 135 7.77 29.71 -27.04
N GLU A 136 7.25 28.94 -27.98
CA GLU A 136 6.06 28.10 -27.87
C GLU A 136 5.88 27.55 -26.46
N THR A 137 4.95 28.13 -25.69
CA THR A 137 4.55 27.59 -24.38
C THR A 137 4.17 26.13 -24.60
N PRO A 138 4.90 25.17 -24.01
CA PRO A 138 4.57 23.75 -24.12
C PRO A 138 3.11 23.60 -23.72
N GLY A 139 2.27 23.10 -24.63
CA GLY A 139 0.81 23.14 -24.53
C GLY A 139 0.34 22.90 -23.10
N ILE A 140 -0.03 23.98 -22.42
CA ILE A 140 -0.37 23.95 -21.00
C ILE A 140 -1.61 23.09 -20.90
N VAL A 141 -1.47 21.89 -20.34
CA VAL A 141 -2.63 21.03 -20.18
C VAL A 141 -3.45 21.53 -19.02
N THR A 142 -4.69 21.86 -19.34
CA THR A 142 -5.65 22.40 -18.38
C THR A 142 -6.59 21.31 -17.89
N CYS A 143 -6.97 21.40 -16.62
CA CYS A 143 -8.12 20.66 -16.12
C CYS A 143 -9.38 21.50 -16.24
N ASN A 144 -10.35 21.01 -17.02
CA ASN A 144 -11.61 21.72 -17.25
C ASN A 144 -12.68 21.40 -16.19
N PHE A 145 -12.30 20.80 -15.05
CA PHE A 145 -13.26 20.55 -13.98
C PHE A 145 -13.73 21.87 -13.37
N LYS A 146 -15.05 22.04 -13.40
CA LYS A 146 -15.78 23.08 -12.69
C LYS A 146 -17.05 22.46 -12.11
N GLY A 147 -17.23 22.57 -10.81
CA GLY A 147 -18.39 22.00 -10.12
C GLY A 147 -18.29 22.16 -8.60
N GLU A 148 -19.22 21.54 -7.88
CA GLU A 148 -19.37 21.75 -6.45
C GLU A 148 -18.24 21.13 -5.60
N VAL A 149 -17.90 21.77 -4.47
CA VAL A 149 -16.86 21.31 -3.51
C VAL A 149 -17.01 19.83 -3.15
N LYS A 150 -18.24 19.34 -2.95
CA LYS A 150 -18.49 17.94 -2.58
C LYS A 150 -18.01 16.90 -3.61
N HIS A 151 -17.84 17.30 -4.87
CA HIS A 151 -17.39 16.43 -5.96
C HIS A 151 -15.88 16.50 -6.24
N VAL A 152 -15.16 17.39 -5.56
CA VAL A 152 -13.73 17.62 -5.83
C VAL A 152 -12.88 16.40 -5.53
N ASN A 153 -13.13 15.70 -4.42
CA ASN A 153 -12.31 14.54 -4.04
C ASN A 153 -12.45 13.40 -5.06
N ASP A 154 -13.69 13.09 -5.45
CA ASP A 154 -13.99 12.11 -6.50
C ASP A 154 -13.27 12.48 -7.80
N HIS A 155 -13.31 13.76 -8.19
CA HIS A 155 -12.58 14.25 -9.34
C HIS A 155 -11.07 14.02 -9.22
N LEU A 156 -10.45 14.43 -8.10
CA LEU A 156 -9.00 14.36 -7.90
C LEU A 156 -8.45 12.94 -7.89
N GLU A 157 -9.25 11.97 -7.43
CA GLU A 157 -8.91 10.56 -7.36
C GLU A 157 -9.12 9.83 -8.68
N HIS A 158 -10.20 10.14 -9.40
CA HIS A 158 -10.68 9.30 -10.48
C HIS A 158 -10.61 9.94 -11.87
N SER A 159 -10.79 11.25 -12.01
CA SER A 159 -10.97 11.89 -13.33
C SER A 159 -9.99 13.02 -13.64
N CYS A 160 -9.22 13.50 -12.66
CA CYS A 160 -8.33 14.63 -12.85
C CYS A 160 -7.17 14.31 -13.82
N CYS A 161 -7.13 15.00 -14.96
CA CYS A 161 -6.06 14.89 -15.96
C CYS A 161 -4.69 15.34 -15.44
N LEU A 162 -4.65 16.22 -14.43
CA LEU A 162 -3.45 16.71 -13.77
C LEU A 162 -2.92 15.78 -12.67
N GLN A 163 -3.53 14.60 -12.49
CA GLN A 163 -3.03 13.60 -11.56
C GLN A 163 -1.70 13.04 -12.03
N MET A 164 -0.69 13.00 -11.16
CA MET A 164 0.54 12.26 -11.44
C MET A 164 0.29 10.77 -11.31
N VAL A 165 0.52 10.03 -12.40
CA VAL A 165 0.36 8.58 -12.47
C VAL A 165 1.69 7.90 -12.78
N ARG A 166 1.85 6.67 -12.31
CA ARG A 166 2.99 5.81 -12.63
C ARG A 166 2.70 5.04 -13.90
N CYS A 167 3.73 4.77 -14.69
CA CYS A 167 3.62 3.88 -15.84
C CYS A 167 3.05 2.50 -15.43
N TRP A 168 2.19 1.94 -16.27
CA TRP A 168 1.56 0.64 -16.06
C TRP A 168 2.59 -0.49 -16.04
N PHE A 169 3.73 -0.31 -16.72
CA PHE A 169 4.85 -1.25 -16.76
C PHE A 169 5.81 -1.12 -15.56
N LYS A 170 5.41 -0.45 -14.48
CA LYS A 170 6.25 -0.29 -13.29
C LYS A 170 6.70 -1.61 -12.68
N SER A 171 5.82 -2.61 -12.63
CA SER A 171 6.16 -3.96 -12.12
C SER A 171 7.26 -4.63 -12.93
N PHE A 172 7.41 -4.26 -14.21
CA PHE A 172 8.44 -4.79 -15.10
C PHE A 172 9.71 -3.92 -15.13
N GLY A 173 9.72 -2.79 -14.42
CA GLY A 173 10.90 -1.93 -14.26
C GLY A 173 10.79 -0.53 -14.87
N CYS A 174 9.67 -0.17 -15.50
CA CYS A 174 9.48 1.20 -16.00
C CYS A 174 9.13 2.16 -14.84
N ASN A 175 10.09 2.98 -14.41
CA ASN A 175 9.90 3.92 -13.30
C ASN A 175 9.33 5.28 -13.72
N HIS A 176 8.85 5.42 -14.96
CA HIS A 176 8.33 6.68 -15.46
C HIS A 176 7.08 7.12 -14.69
N LYS A 177 6.99 8.44 -14.47
CA LYS A 177 5.84 9.12 -13.87
C LYS A 177 5.54 10.35 -14.69
N CYS A 178 4.28 10.51 -15.07
CA CYS A 178 3.81 11.66 -15.83
C CYS A 178 2.39 12.02 -15.39
N LEU A 179 1.89 13.15 -15.91
CA LEU A 179 0.50 13.54 -15.74
C LEU A 179 -0.41 12.55 -16.46
N LYS A 180 -1.61 12.33 -15.92
CA LYS A 180 -2.55 11.33 -16.41
C LYS A 180 -2.90 11.51 -17.88
N PHE A 181 -2.99 12.74 -18.38
CA PHE A 181 -3.23 12.98 -19.80
C PHE A 181 -2.07 12.53 -20.70
N ALA A 182 -0.83 12.58 -20.21
CA ALA A 182 0.38 12.27 -20.98
C ALA A 182 0.75 10.78 -20.93
N ILE A 183 -0.04 9.98 -20.21
CA ILE A 183 0.27 8.56 -20.03
C ILE A 183 0.18 7.80 -21.35
N ASP A 184 -0.81 8.10 -22.18
CA ASP A 184 -1.02 7.40 -23.45
C ASP A 184 0.09 7.72 -24.45
N ASP A 185 0.57 8.97 -24.48
CA ASP A 185 1.72 9.38 -25.29
C ASP A 185 3.00 8.66 -24.83
N HIS A 186 3.21 8.58 -23.51
CA HIS A 186 4.32 7.82 -22.94
C HIS A 186 4.24 6.33 -23.32
N LEU A 187 3.07 5.70 -23.16
CA LEU A 187 2.85 4.29 -23.47
C LEU A 187 3.08 4.00 -24.95
N THR A 188 2.61 4.88 -25.83
CA THR A 188 2.74 4.76 -27.29
C THR A 188 4.19 4.95 -27.73
N SER A 189 4.83 6.03 -27.28
CA SER A 189 6.21 6.36 -27.68
C SER A 189 7.25 5.39 -27.12
N ASN A 190 6.96 4.73 -25.99
CA ASN A 190 7.86 3.80 -25.32
C ASN A 190 7.41 2.34 -25.46
N MET A 191 6.52 2.03 -26.41
CA MET A 191 5.95 0.69 -26.57
C MET A 191 7.03 -0.39 -26.73
N LYS A 192 8.08 -0.14 -27.53
CA LYS A 192 9.20 -1.08 -27.71
C LYS A 192 9.92 -1.36 -26.39
N LEU A 193 10.26 -0.32 -25.63
CA LEU A 193 10.89 -0.46 -24.31
C LEU A 193 10.01 -1.31 -23.38
N HIS A 194 8.71 -1.04 -23.35
CA HIS A 194 7.76 -1.79 -22.53
C HIS A 194 7.70 -3.26 -22.93
N PHE A 195 7.68 -3.57 -24.23
CA PHE A 195 7.77 -4.95 -24.70
C PHE A 195 9.09 -5.62 -24.31
N ASP A 196 10.23 -4.95 -24.47
CA ASP A 196 11.53 -5.51 -24.09
C ASP A 196 11.60 -5.84 -22.59
N LEU A 197 11.02 -4.98 -21.73
CA LEU A 197 10.90 -5.25 -20.29
C LEU A 197 10.05 -6.50 -20.01
N VAL A 198 8.90 -6.63 -20.68
CA VAL A 198 8.02 -7.79 -20.53
C VAL A 198 8.70 -9.07 -21.00
N ILE A 199 9.36 -9.05 -22.16
CA ILE A 199 10.10 -10.21 -22.68
C ILE A 199 11.22 -10.62 -21.73
N LYS A 200 12.00 -9.66 -21.23
CA LYS A 200 13.05 -9.95 -20.25
C LYS A 200 12.50 -10.60 -18.98
N SER A 201 11.37 -10.11 -18.45
CA SER A 201 10.70 -10.72 -17.30
C SER A 201 10.17 -12.12 -17.62
N PHE A 202 9.63 -12.33 -18.83
CA PHE A 202 9.13 -13.62 -19.27
C PHE A 202 10.27 -14.65 -19.42
N ASP A 203 11.40 -14.26 -20.00
CA ASP A 203 12.57 -15.13 -20.15
C ASP A 203 13.12 -15.55 -18.79
N ALA A 204 13.20 -14.61 -17.83
CA ALA A 204 13.60 -14.92 -16.46
C ALA A 204 12.65 -15.94 -15.82
N LEU A 205 11.33 -15.75 -15.94
CA LEU A 205 10.34 -16.71 -15.44
C LEU A 205 10.46 -18.08 -16.13
N GLN A 206 10.75 -18.13 -17.43
CA GLN A 206 10.98 -19.39 -18.13
C GLN A 206 12.25 -20.12 -17.66
N GLN A 207 13.30 -19.36 -17.29
CA GLN A 207 14.51 -19.92 -16.71
C GLN A 207 14.23 -20.51 -15.32
N ASP A 208 13.53 -19.75 -14.47
CA ASP A 208 13.12 -20.22 -13.14
C ASP A 208 12.29 -21.50 -13.22
N ILE A 209 11.30 -21.56 -14.14
CA ILE A 209 10.49 -22.77 -14.36
C ILE A 209 11.35 -23.96 -14.80
N ARG A 210 12.33 -23.75 -15.67
CA ARG A 210 13.25 -24.82 -16.10
C ARG A 210 14.10 -25.32 -14.94
N GLN A 211 14.65 -24.40 -14.16
CA GLN A 211 15.43 -24.73 -12.98
C GLN A 211 14.61 -25.53 -11.96
N TYR A 212 13.38 -25.10 -11.66
CA TYR A 212 12.51 -25.85 -10.76
C TYR A 212 12.16 -27.24 -11.28
N LYS A 213 11.97 -27.42 -12.60
CA LYS A 213 11.74 -28.74 -13.20
C LYS A 213 12.95 -29.66 -13.05
N GLU A 214 14.16 -29.14 -13.24
CA GLU A 214 15.40 -29.90 -13.05
C GLU A 214 15.58 -30.33 -11.59
N GLU A 215 15.29 -29.43 -10.64
CA GLU A 215 15.35 -29.73 -9.21
C GLU A 215 14.34 -30.81 -8.81
N ILE A 216 13.10 -30.72 -9.30
CA ILE A 216 12.07 -31.76 -9.08
C ILE A 216 12.53 -33.12 -9.63
N ASN A 217 13.12 -33.17 -10.83
CA ASN A 217 13.61 -34.40 -11.42
C ASN A 217 14.75 -35.03 -10.59
N LYS A 218 15.66 -34.20 -10.08
CA LYS A 218 16.75 -34.65 -9.21
C LYS A 218 16.22 -35.24 -7.91
N LEU A 219 15.30 -34.55 -7.24
CA LEU A 219 14.67 -35.02 -6.00
C LEU A 219 13.90 -36.33 -6.22
N ASN A 220 13.23 -36.49 -7.37
CA ASN A 220 12.55 -37.74 -7.71
C ASN A 220 13.53 -38.91 -7.85
N LEU A 221 14.68 -38.71 -8.49
CA LEU A 221 15.70 -39.75 -8.65
C LEU A 221 16.33 -40.13 -7.31
N GLU A 222 16.60 -39.15 -6.44
CA GLU A 222 17.08 -39.39 -5.08
C GLU A 222 16.06 -40.20 -4.29
N ASN A 223 14.78 -39.85 -4.35
CA ASN A 223 13.69 -40.59 -3.71
C ASN A 223 13.61 -42.05 -4.18
N GLU A 224 13.73 -42.32 -5.48
CA GLU A 224 13.77 -43.70 -6.00
C GLU A 224 15.00 -44.47 -5.49
N THR A 225 16.16 -43.80 -5.40
CA THR A 225 17.38 -44.40 -4.85
C THR A 225 17.21 -44.76 -3.37
N PHE A 226 16.60 -43.88 -2.58
CA PHE A 226 16.28 -44.13 -1.18
C PHE A 226 15.28 -45.29 -1.02
N LYS A 227 14.22 -45.35 -1.84
CA LYS A 227 13.28 -46.49 -1.85
C LYS A 227 13.98 -47.82 -2.11
N MET A 228 14.91 -47.86 -3.08
CA MET A 228 15.66 -49.08 -3.39
C MET A 228 16.61 -49.50 -2.27
N LYS A 229 17.25 -48.55 -1.58
CA LYS A 229 18.06 -48.85 -0.38
C LYS A 229 17.19 -49.41 0.74
N SER A 230 16.07 -48.77 1.05
CA SER A 230 15.12 -49.24 2.07
C SER A 230 14.66 -50.68 1.82
N LYS A 231 14.35 -51.04 0.57
CA LYS A 231 13.98 -52.42 0.20
C LYS A 231 15.12 -53.42 0.40
N LYS A 232 16.37 -53.02 0.12
CA LYS A 232 17.54 -53.86 0.36
C LYS A 232 17.76 -54.08 1.86
N ASP A 233 17.62 -53.03 2.66
CA ASP A 233 17.78 -53.10 4.11
C ASP A 233 16.72 -54.01 4.75
N GLU A 234 15.47 -53.94 4.28
CA GLU A 234 14.39 -54.86 4.69
C GLU A 234 14.72 -56.33 4.33
N LYS A 235 15.20 -56.58 3.11
CA LYS A 235 15.60 -57.93 2.69
C LYS A 235 16.81 -58.47 3.47
N ILE A 236 17.78 -57.61 3.78
CA ILE A 236 18.94 -57.96 4.62
C ILE A 236 18.46 -58.32 6.04
N SER A 237 17.54 -57.54 6.60
CA SER A 237 16.95 -57.82 7.92
C SER A 237 16.27 -59.19 7.93
N HIS A 238 15.46 -59.49 6.91
CA HIS A 238 14.80 -60.78 6.78
C HIS A 238 15.78 -61.96 6.64
N LEU A 239 16.83 -61.82 5.80
CA LEU A 239 17.85 -62.87 5.64
C LEU A 239 18.65 -63.10 6.93
N LYS A 240 18.97 -62.04 7.69
CA LYS A 240 19.61 -62.18 9.01
C LYS A 240 18.73 -62.99 9.97
N GLN A 241 17.43 -62.69 10.02
CA GLN A 241 16.49 -63.43 10.86
C GLN A 241 16.41 -64.92 10.48
N GLN A 242 16.40 -65.23 9.18
CA GLN A 242 16.44 -66.63 8.71
C GLN A 242 17.75 -67.32 9.11
N LEU A 243 18.89 -66.66 8.96
CA LEU A 243 20.20 -67.22 9.32
C LEU A 243 20.27 -67.54 10.82
N ASP A 244 19.82 -66.61 11.67
CA ASP A 244 19.75 -66.82 13.12
C ASP A 244 18.85 -68.01 13.49
N GLN A 245 17.75 -68.19 12.76
CA GLN A 245 16.85 -69.33 12.93
C GLN A 245 17.54 -70.65 12.54
N TYR A 246 18.19 -70.70 11.37
CA TYR A 246 18.96 -71.87 10.93
C TYR A 246 20.07 -72.24 11.92
N GLN A 247 20.79 -71.25 12.45
CA GLN A 247 21.82 -71.49 13.46
C GLN A 247 21.23 -72.10 14.74
N LYS A 248 20.10 -71.57 15.23
CA LYS A 248 19.40 -72.14 16.40
C LYS A 248 18.96 -73.57 16.17
N ASP A 249 18.40 -73.87 14.99
CA ASP A 249 17.91 -75.21 14.67
C ASP A 249 19.06 -76.21 14.52
N ASN A 250 20.19 -75.79 13.95
CA ASN A 250 21.39 -76.62 13.85
C ASN A 250 21.98 -76.93 15.24
N ILE A 251 22.03 -75.95 16.15
CA ILE A 251 22.46 -76.16 17.55
C ILE A 251 21.54 -77.19 18.24
N LYS A 252 20.21 -77.07 18.06
CA LYS A 252 19.26 -78.05 18.60
C LYS A 252 19.52 -79.45 18.05
N LEU A 253 19.75 -79.59 16.75
CA LEU A 253 20.01 -80.89 16.13
C LEU A 253 21.30 -81.51 16.67
N ILE A 254 22.39 -80.74 16.77
CA ILE A 254 23.66 -81.19 17.37
C ILE A 254 23.43 -81.62 18.82
N SER A 255 22.67 -80.85 19.60
CA SER A 255 22.34 -81.21 20.98
C SER A 255 21.54 -82.50 21.09
N ALA A 256 20.58 -82.72 20.18
CA ALA A 256 19.79 -83.95 20.13
C ALA A 256 20.64 -85.17 19.73
N GLN A 257 21.54 -85.01 18.76
CA GLN A 257 22.50 -86.06 18.37
C GLN A 257 23.44 -86.41 19.52
N ALA A 258 23.96 -85.41 20.25
CA ALA A 258 24.80 -85.64 21.43
C ALA A 258 24.04 -86.40 22.53
N CYS A 259 22.78 -86.03 22.81
CA CYS A 259 21.91 -86.77 23.72
C CYS A 259 21.72 -88.23 23.29
N TYR A 260 21.43 -88.48 22.01
CA TYR A 260 21.25 -89.84 21.48
C TYR A 260 22.50 -90.71 21.64
N ILE A 261 23.68 -90.15 21.35
CA ILE A 261 24.97 -90.82 21.54
C ILE A 261 25.17 -91.17 23.03
N LEU A 262 24.93 -90.23 23.94
CA LEU A 262 25.03 -90.47 25.38
C LEU A 262 24.05 -91.57 25.86
N PHE A 263 22.82 -91.60 25.32
CA PHE A 263 21.84 -92.65 25.60
C PHE A 263 22.33 -94.03 25.14
N LEU A 264 22.91 -94.15 23.94
CA LEU A 264 23.46 -95.42 23.44
C LEU A 264 24.64 -95.93 24.29
N PHE A 265 25.56 -95.06 24.68
CA PHE A 265 26.66 -95.42 25.58
C PHE A 265 26.15 -95.89 26.96
N SER A 266 25.09 -95.25 27.46
CA SER A 266 24.48 -95.62 28.75
C SER A 266 23.79 -97.00 28.72
N PHE A 267 23.30 -97.43 27.56
CA PHE A 267 22.69 -98.75 27.38
C PHE A 267 23.74 -99.86 27.20
N HIS A 268 24.86 -99.58 26.53
CA HIS A 268 25.93 -100.57 26.37
C HIS A 268 26.72 -100.87 27.65
N SER A 269 26.79 -99.95 28.62
CA SER A 269 27.40 -100.23 29.93
C SER A 269 26.52 -101.01 30.91
N LYS A 270 25.32 -101.45 30.51
CA LYS A 270 24.37 -102.21 31.37
C LYS A 270 24.08 -103.64 30.87
N ILE A 271 24.82 -104.13 29.88
CA ILE A 271 24.85 -105.54 29.45
C ILE A 271 26.22 -106.10 29.85
#